data_AF-A0A2V8MAK9-F1
#
_entry.id   AF-A0A2V8MAK9-F1
#
_cell.length_a   1.000
_cell.length_b   1.000
_cell.length_c   1.000
_cell.angle_alpha   90.00
_cell.angle_beta   90.00
_cell.angle_gamma   90.00
#
_symmetry.space_group_name_H-M   'P 1'
#
loop_
_entity.id
_entity.type
_entity.pdbx_description
1 polymer ?
#
loop_
_entity_poly.entity_id
_entity_poly.type
_entity_poly.pdbx_seq_one_letter_code
_entity_poly.pdbx_strand_id
1 'polypeptide(L)'
;MSRTAASGPSEQKILVERVQTGVRLEKRLLKVLKGLAEYHDMTLGDLLEGIVLHAFDGRHPFSAETRQRITELKRIYKLDLDSSASHRLMERVEETQPPTKSKGSRRKSK
;
A
#
# COMPACT_ATOMS: atom_id res chain seq x y z
N MET A 1 -20.33 -38.45 -26.50
CA MET A 1 -19.37 -38.94 -25.47
C MET A 1 -18.00 -38.44 -25.94
N SER A 2 -17.23 -37.57 -25.30
CA SER A 2 -17.17 -37.15 -23.89
C SER A 2 -16.55 -35.75 -23.84
N ARG A 3 -17.02 -34.89 -22.94
CA ARG A 3 -16.38 -33.61 -22.60
C ARG A 3 -15.20 -33.91 -21.68
N THR A 4 -13.99 -33.56 -22.08
CA THR A 4 -12.83 -33.49 -21.18
C THR A 4 -12.94 -32.20 -20.39
N ALA A 5 -13.31 -32.30 -19.11
CA ALA A 5 -13.23 -31.18 -18.18
C ALA A 5 -11.75 -30.91 -17.86
N ALA A 6 -11.25 -29.73 -18.25
CA ALA A 6 -9.97 -29.25 -17.77
C ALA A 6 -10.09 -28.95 -16.27
N SER A 7 -9.36 -29.71 -15.45
CA SER A 7 -9.26 -29.46 -14.01
C SER A 7 -8.45 -28.18 -13.78
N GLY A 8 -9.13 -27.10 -13.39
CA GLY A 8 -8.47 -25.92 -12.84
C GLY A 8 -7.64 -26.27 -11.60
N PRO A 9 -6.66 -25.44 -11.20
CA PRO A 9 -5.88 -25.69 -10.00
C PRO A 9 -6.82 -25.83 -8.80
N SER A 10 -6.61 -26.90 -8.04
CA SER A 10 -7.42 -27.26 -6.88
C SER A 10 -7.49 -26.11 -5.88
N GLU A 11 -8.71 -25.66 -5.61
CA GLU A 11 -9.14 -24.63 -4.64
C GLU A 11 -8.87 -25.02 -3.17
N GLN A 12 -7.77 -25.72 -2.89
CA GLN A 12 -7.43 -26.14 -1.54
C GLN A 12 -7.03 -24.93 -0.72
N LYS A 13 -7.91 -24.55 0.20
CA LYS A 13 -7.67 -23.49 1.18
C LYS A 13 -6.52 -23.92 2.09
N ILE A 14 -5.47 -23.11 2.15
CA ILE A 14 -4.35 -23.30 3.07
C ILE A 14 -4.71 -22.61 4.40
N LEU A 15 -4.68 -23.35 5.51
CA LEU A 15 -4.88 -22.79 6.84
C LEU A 15 -3.61 -22.04 7.26
N VAL A 16 -3.77 -20.79 7.68
CA VAL A 16 -2.67 -19.91 8.09
C VAL A 16 -3.03 -19.12 9.34
N GLU A 17 -2.02 -18.75 10.12
CA GLU A 17 -2.14 -17.78 11.20
C GLU A 17 -1.92 -16.37 10.63
N ARG A 18 -2.75 -15.41 11.05
CA ARG A 18 -2.62 -14.01 10.64
C ARG A 18 -2.30 -13.14 11.85
N VAL A 19 -1.31 -12.27 11.69
CA VAL A 19 -0.89 -11.30 12.70
C VAL A 19 -1.16 -9.89 12.20
N GLN A 20 -1.76 -9.05 13.03
CA GLN A 20 -2.01 -7.65 12.70
C GLN A 20 -0.69 -6.87 12.74
N THR A 21 -0.44 -6.03 11.73
CA THR A 21 0.77 -5.22 11.63
C THR A 21 0.45 -3.72 11.76
N GLY A 22 1.36 -2.98 12.38
CA GLY A 22 1.27 -1.52 12.58
C GLY A 22 2.12 -0.70 11.59
N VAL A 23 2.33 -1.21 10.38
CA VAL A 23 3.27 -0.60 9.42
C VAL A 23 2.77 0.74 8.87
N ARG A 24 3.71 1.66 8.62
CA ARG A 24 3.46 2.91 7.89
C ARG A 24 3.77 2.70 6.41
N LEU A 25 2.90 3.24 5.55
CA LEU A 25 3.05 3.16 4.09
C LEU A 25 2.87 4.56 3.49
N GLU A 26 3.49 4.79 2.32
CA GLU A 26 3.27 6.03 1.58
C GLU A 26 1.78 6.17 1.24
N LYS A 27 1.24 7.37 1.49
CA LYS A 27 -0.20 7.63 1.48
C LYS A 27 -0.86 7.32 0.14
N ARG A 28 -0.24 7.69 -0.99
CA ARG A 28 -0.80 7.51 -2.34
C ARG A 28 -0.68 6.06 -2.78
N LEU A 29 0.42 5.39 -2.46
CA LEU A 29 0.63 3.96 -2.68
C LEU A 29 -0.43 3.14 -1.95
N LEU A 30 -0.73 3.45 -0.69
CA LEU A 30 -1.79 2.78 0.06
C LEU A 30 -3.17 2.97 -0.61
N LYS A 31 -3.46 4.14 -1.17
CA LYS A 31 -4.71 4.38 -1.91
C LYS A 31 -4.79 3.55 -3.18
N VAL A 32 -3.70 3.44 -3.94
CA VAL A 32 -3.62 2.58 -5.12
C VAL A 32 -3.85 1.12 -4.73
N LEU A 33 -3.18 0.63 -3.67
CA LEU A 33 -3.34 -0.74 -3.18
C LEU A 33 -4.78 -1.03 -2.74
N LYS A 34 -5.41 -0.12 -1.98
CA LYS A 34 -6.81 -0.25 -1.56
C LYS A 34 -7.77 -0.24 -2.75
N GLY A 35 -7.58 0.64 -3.72
CA GLY A 35 -8.40 0.68 -4.93
C GLY A 35 -8.26 -0.58 -5.78
N LEU A 36 -7.06 -1.17 -5.82
CA LEU A 36 -6.81 -2.42 -6.53
C LEU A 36 -7.44 -3.62 -5.82
N ALA A 37 -7.38 -3.66 -4.50
CA ALA A 37 -8.01 -4.70 -3.69
C ALA A 37 -9.53 -4.69 -3.90
N GLU A 38 -10.14 -3.50 -3.89
CA GLU A 38 -11.57 -3.31 -4.18
C GLU A 38 -11.94 -3.77 -5.61
N TYR A 39 -11.13 -3.41 -6.62
CA TYR A 39 -11.38 -3.82 -8.01
C TYR A 39 -11.44 -5.35 -8.20
N HIS A 40 -10.75 -6.09 -7.34
CA HIS A 40 -10.68 -7.56 -7.40
C HIS A 40 -11.49 -8.25 -6.29
N ASP A 41 -12.36 -7.51 -5.56
CA ASP A 41 -13.17 -8.05 -4.47
C ASP A 41 -12.36 -8.85 -3.44
N MET A 42 -11.14 -8.38 -3.11
CA MET A 42 -10.23 -9.05 -2.18
C MET A 42 -9.79 -8.14 -1.05
N THR A 43 -9.30 -8.73 0.05
CA THR A 43 -8.78 -7.93 1.16
C THR A 43 -7.42 -7.32 0.79
N LEU A 44 -7.06 -6.20 1.43
CA LEU A 44 -5.71 -5.64 1.29
C LEU A 44 -4.62 -6.63 1.73
N GLY A 45 -4.92 -7.48 2.72
CA GLY A 45 -4.02 -8.54 3.18
C GLY A 45 -3.74 -9.57 2.08
N ASP A 46 -4.79 -10.12 1.48
CA ASP A 46 -4.67 -11.12 0.41
C ASP A 46 -3.93 -10.55 -0.81
N LEU A 47 -4.20 -9.29 -1.17
CA LEU A 47 -3.46 -8.61 -2.24
C LEU A 47 -1.97 -8.49 -1.91
N LEU A 48 -1.62 -8.04 -0.71
CA LEU A 48 -0.22 -7.87 -0.30
C LEU A 48 0.51 -9.21 -0.24
N GLU A 49 -0.10 -10.24 0.36
CA GLU A 49 0.45 -11.59 0.41
C GLU A 49 0.67 -12.14 -1.00
N GLY A 50 -0.30 -11.98 -1.90
CA GLY A 50 -0.18 -12.38 -3.30
C GLY A 50 0.97 -11.69 -4.03
N ILE A 51 1.15 -10.38 -3.85
CA ILE A 51 2.28 -9.63 -4.43
C ILE A 51 3.61 -10.17 -3.90
N VAL A 52 3.71 -10.39 -2.59
CA VAL A 52 4.94 -10.85 -1.93
C VAL A 52 5.32 -12.26 -2.40
N LEU A 53 4.37 -13.19 -2.46
CA LEU A 53 4.61 -14.56 -2.93
C LEU A 53 5.13 -14.57 -4.38
N HIS A 54 4.51 -13.81 -5.28
CA HIS A 54 5.01 -13.69 -6.65
C HIS A 54 6.39 -13.04 -6.71
N ALA A 55 6.66 -12.02 -5.90
CA ALA A 55 7.96 -11.35 -5.85
C ALA A 55 9.07 -12.29 -5.34
N PHE A 56 8.78 -13.12 -4.32
CA PHE A 56 9.71 -14.15 -3.83
C PHE A 56 10.01 -15.19 -4.90
N ASP A 57 9.03 -15.56 -5.73
CA ASP A 57 9.20 -16.46 -6.86
C ASP A 57 9.85 -15.79 -8.11
N GLY A 58 10.14 -14.48 -8.06
CA GLY A 58 10.65 -13.72 -9.21
C GLY A 58 9.64 -13.57 -10.36
N ARG A 59 8.33 -13.72 -10.07
CA ARG A 59 7.24 -13.64 -11.04
C ARG A 59 6.54 -12.29 -10.98
N HIS A 60 5.89 -11.94 -12.08
CA HIS A 60 5.08 -10.72 -12.14
C HIS A 60 3.67 -10.99 -11.55
N PRO A 61 3.23 -10.26 -10.50
CA PRO A 61 1.97 -10.56 -9.79
C PRO A 61 0.70 -10.18 -10.56
N PHE A 62 0.80 -9.30 -11.56
CA PHE A 62 -0.36 -8.71 -12.23
C PHE A 62 -0.41 -9.04 -13.72
N SER A 63 -1.63 -9.31 -14.21
CA SER A 63 -1.94 -9.44 -15.63
C SER A 63 -1.78 -8.11 -16.38
N ALA A 64 -1.85 -8.13 -17.71
CA ALA A 64 -1.83 -6.90 -18.51
C ALA A 64 -2.98 -5.96 -18.18
N GLU A 65 -4.19 -6.49 -17.98
CA GLU A 65 -5.37 -5.73 -17.59
C GLU A 65 -5.19 -5.08 -16.21
N THR A 66 -4.75 -5.86 -15.22
CA THR A 66 -4.50 -5.35 -13.86
C THR A 66 -3.44 -4.26 -13.87
N ARG A 67 -2.39 -4.35 -14.71
CA ARG A 67 -1.40 -3.28 -14.88
C ARG A 67 -1.99 -1.98 -15.47
N GLN A 68 -2.97 -2.08 -16.36
CA GLN A 68 -3.69 -0.90 -16.87
C GLN A 68 -4.49 -0.24 -15.75
N ARG A 69 -5.21 -1.03 -14.95
CA ARG A 69 -5.94 -0.52 -13.77
C ARG A 69 -5.02 0.14 -12.75
N ILE A 70 -3.86 -0.45 -12.48
CA ILE A 70 -2.83 0.18 -11.62
C ILE A 70 -2.41 1.54 -12.21
N THR A 71 -2.20 1.63 -13.52
CA THR A 71 -1.83 2.89 -14.17
C THR A 71 -2.91 3.97 -14.02
N GLU A 72 -4.18 3.60 -14.18
CA GLU A 72 -5.33 4.51 -13.96
C GLU A 72 -5.40 4.99 -12.50
N LEU A 73 -5.31 4.06 -11.53
CA LEU A 73 -5.32 4.39 -10.11
C LEU A 73 -4.13 5.28 -9.72
N LYS A 74 -2.93 5.02 -10.27
CA LYS A 74 -1.76 5.90 -10.09
C LYS A 74 -2.05 7.32 -10.56
N ARG A 75 -2.71 7.50 -11.71
CA ARG A 75 -3.10 8.83 -12.21
C ARG A 75 -4.10 9.52 -11.27
N ILE A 76 -5.15 8.81 -10.85
CA ILE A 76 -6.19 9.34 -9.94
C ILE A 76 -5.57 9.83 -8.62
N TYR A 77 -4.70 9.01 -8.02
CA TYR A 77 -4.06 9.34 -6.74
C TYR A 77 -2.75 10.12 -6.87
N LYS A 78 -2.38 10.50 -8.11
CA LYS A 78 -1.15 11.23 -8.43
C LYS A 78 0.09 10.54 -7.88
N LEU A 79 0.15 9.21 -7.95
CA LEU A 79 1.32 8.42 -7.56
C LEU A 79 2.32 8.37 -8.71
N ASP A 80 3.43 9.07 -8.54
CA ASP A 80 4.54 9.21 -9.49
C ASP A 80 5.75 8.33 -9.14
N LEU A 81 5.67 7.55 -8.06
CA LEU A 81 6.73 6.63 -7.65
C LEU A 81 6.78 5.38 -8.54
N ASP A 82 7.99 4.84 -8.69
CA ASP A 82 8.28 3.53 -9.27
C ASP A 82 9.29 2.76 -8.40
N SER A 83 9.75 1.61 -8.87
CA SER A 83 10.69 0.75 -8.13
C SER A 83 12.04 1.42 -7.85
N SER A 84 12.45 2.44 -8.61
CA SER A 84 13.69 3.19 -8.38
C SER A 84 13.65 4.03 -7.09
N ALA A 85 12.45 4.28 -6.55
CA ALA A 85 12.25 4.94 -5.28
C ALA A 85 12.32 3.99 -4.07
N SER A 86 12.47 2.68 -4.30
CA SER A 86 12.59 1.69 -3.22
C SER A 86 13.73 2.07 -2.26
N HIS A 87 13.49 1.91 -0.96
CA HIS A 87 14.42 2.25 0.13
C HIS A 87 14.86 3.73 0.22
N ARG A 88 14.29 4.62 -0.59
CA ARG A 88 14.64 6.05 -0.63
C ARG A 88 13.54 6.98 -0.12
N LEU A 89 12.40 6.42 0.30
CA LEU A 89 11.30 7.20 0.84
C LEU A 89 11.65 7.70 2.25
N MET A 90 11.44 8.99 2.51
CA MET A 90 11.67 9.62 3.80
C MET A 90 10.38 10.24 4.31
N GLU A 91 10.23 10.24 5.63
CA GLU A 91 9.11 10.90 6.30
C GLU A 91 9.28 12.42 6.23
N ARG A 92 8.16 13.15 6.14
CA ARG A 92 8.20 14.60 6.27
C ARG A 92 8.49 14.93 7.73
N VAL A 93 9.60 15.63 8.00
CA VAL A 93 9.84 16.22 9.32
C VAL A 93 8.88 17.40 9.45
N GLU A 94 7.90 17.30 10.34
CA GLU A 94 7.12 18.47 10.74
C GLU A 94 8.02 19.32 11.64
N GLU A 95 8.50 20.46 11.12
CA GLU A 95 9.15 21.47 11.95
C GLU A 95 8.12 22.06 12.92
N THR A 96 8.07 21.53 14.15
CA THR A 96 7.36 22.17 15.25
C THR A 96 7.97 23.55 15.46
N GLN A 97 7.21 24.61 15.16
CA GLN A 97 7.62 25.99 15.42
C GLN A 97 8.05 26.13 16.91
N PRO A 98 9.20 26.77 17.21
CA PRO A 98 9.63 26.95 18.59
C PRO A 98 8.62 27.82 19.35
N PRO A 99 8.39 27.55 20.66
CA PRO A 99 7.43 28.31 21.45
C PRO A 99 7.82 29.79 21.47
N THR A 100 6.91 30.65 21.00
CA THR A 100 7.06 32.10 21.06
C THR A 100 7.22 32.54 22.51
N LYS A 101 8.40 33.05 22.89
CA LYS A 101 8.64 33.65 24.21
C LYS A 101 7.67 34.82 24.40
N SER A 102 6.64 34.65 25.23
CA SER A 102 5.82 35.77 25.69
C SER A 102 6.72 36.70 26.52
N LYS A 103 6.87 37.95 26.07
CA LYS A 103 7.56 38.99 26.84
C LYS A 103 6.78 39.23 28.12
N GLY A 104 7.37 38.86 29.27
CA GLY A 104 6.84 39.16 30.59
C GLY A 104 6.52 40.65 30.71
N SER A 105 5.23 40.94 30.84
CA SER A 105 4.72 42.29 31.09
C SER A 105 5.19 42.77 32.45
N ARG A 106 5.90 43.90 32.45
CA ARG A 106 6.26 44.69 33.63
C ARG A 106 5.01 44.93 34.49
N ARG A 107 5.06 44.55 35.77
CA ARG A 107 4.30 45.25 36.82
C ARG A 107 5.27 45.64 37.93
N LYS A 108 5.59 46.94 37.96
CA LYS A 108 6.15 47.63 39.13
C LYS A 108 5.13 47.53 40.27
N SER A 109 5.53 46.98 41.41
CA SER A 109 4.82 47.19 42.68
C SER A 109 5.23 48.55 43.22
N LYS A 110 4.23 49.35 43.60
CA LYS A 110 4.38 50.51 44.48
C LYS A 110 3.73 50.13 45.82
#